data_AF-A0A0W8FIL1-F1
#
_entry.id   AF-A0A0W8FIL1-F1
#
_cell.length_a   1.000
_cell.length_b   1.000
_cell.length_c   1.000
_cell.angle_alpha   90.00
_cell.angle_beta   90.00
_cell.angle_gamma   90.00
#
_symmetry.space_group_name_H-M   'P 1'
#
loop_
_entity.id
_entity.type
_entity.pdbx_description
1 polymer ?
#
loop_
_entity_poly.entity_id
_entity_poly.type
_entity_poly.pdbx_seq_one_letter_code
_entity_poly.pdbx_strand_id
1 'polypeptide(L)'
;MGEDFRRRFGTPWIDSFPVGLAGTLRFLKDAAALCGVESEAAVQAEAAHQEEMLSRFADLAGTAVRFDRLHPLLREDATAARVIEEITEALDLRITEAGTWLPAPYPAPVGTAGVRRMLYRWRKAIRTGR
;
A
#
# COMPACT_ATOMS: atom_id res chain seq x y z
N MET A 1 1.90 -23.76 -2.54
CA MET A 1 2.01 -24.01 -4.00
C MET A 1 3.36 -23.58 -4.56
N GLY A 2 3.82 -22.34 -4.33
CA GLY A 2 5.12 -21.86 -4.88
C GLY A 2 6.32 -22.76 -4.56
N GLU A 3 6.44 -23.23 -3.32
CA GLU A 3 7.51 -24.16 -2.95
C GLU A 3 7.47 -25.50 -3.69
N ASP A 4 6.28 -26.00 -4.03
CA ASP A 4 6.13 -27.26 -4.76
C ASP A 4 6.62 -27.10 -6.21
N PHE A 5 6.32 -25.96 -6.84
CA PHE A 5 6.86 -25.62 -8.17
C PHE A 5 8.37 -25.42 -8.14
N ARG A 6 8.90 -24.73 -7.12
CA ARG A 6 10.35 -24.59 -6.94
C ARG A 6 11.02 -25.95 -6.81
N ARG A 7 10.46 -26.84 -5.98
CA ARG A 7 11.02 -28.18 -5.75
C ARG A 7 10.94 -29.08 -6.99
N ARG A 8 9.83 -29.05 -7.73
CA ARG A 8 9.58 -29.96 -8.86
C ARG A 8 10.21 -29.49 -10.16
N PHE A 9 10.23 -28.18 -10.40
CA PHE A 9 10.57 -27.61 -11.71
C PHE A 9 11.67 -26.56 -11.66
N GLY A 10 12.21 -26.24 -10.48
CA GLY A 10 13.20 -25.18 -10.31
C GLY A 10 12.63 -23.77 -10.53
N THR A 11 11.31 -23.61 -10.63
CA THR A 11 10.69 -22.32 -10.91
C THR A 11 10.77 -21.42 -9.67
N PRO A 12 11.44 -20.25 -9.76
CA PRO A 12 11.46 -19.29 -8.67
C PRO A 12 10.07 -18.72 -8.41
N TRP A 13 9.83 -18.28 -7.18
CA TRP A 13 8.55 -17.70 -6.76
C TRP A 13 8.78 -16.57 -5.76
N ILE A 14 7.82 -15.64 -5.70
CA ILE A 14 7.78 -14.54 -4.74
C ILE A 14 6.63 -14.83 -3.77
N ASP A 15 6.89 -14.66 -2.48
CA ASP A 15 6.01 -15.12 -1.41
C ASP A 15 4.77 -14.26 -1.18
N SER A 16 4.76 -13.03 -1.71
CA SER A 16 3.65 -12.12 -1.49
C SER A 16 3.38 -11.20 -2.68
N PHE A 17 2.13 -10.76 -2.78
CA PHE A 17 1.75 -9.67 -3.67
C PHE A 17 2.42 -8.35 -3.21
N PRO A 18 2.66 -7.41 -4.15
CA PRO A 18 3.18 -6.08 -3.84
C PRO A 18 2.13 -5.22 -3.14
N VAL A 19 1.90 -5.45 -1.84
CA VAL A 19 0.89 -4.69 -1.07
C VAL A 19 1.48 -3.38 -0.55
N GLY A 20 0.77 -2.27 -0.77
CA GLY A 20 1.24 -0.93 -0.41
C GLY A 20 2.37 -0.42 -1.31
N LEU A 21 2.90 0.75 -0.98
CA LEU A 21 3.99 1.40 -1.74
C LEU A 21 5.31 0.65 -1.53
N ALA A 22 5.67 0.38 -0.26
CA ALA A 22 6.86 -0.35 0.12
C ALA A 22 6.85 -1.79 -0.39
N GLY A 23 5.68 -2.46 -0.39
CA GLY A 23 5.56 -3.80 -0.97
C GLY A 23 5.76 -3.81 -2.48
N THR A 24 5.40 -2.73 -3.18
CA THR A 24 5.68 -2.57 -4.61
C THR A 24 7.16 -2.45 -4.88
N LEU A 25 7.88 -1.62 -4.12
CA LEU A 25 9.34 -1.48 -4.26
C LEU A 25 10.08 -2.78 -3.90
N ARG A 26 9.66 -3.45 -2.82
CA ARG A 26 10.20 -4.77 -2.44
C ARG A 26 10.02 -5.79 -3.55
N PHE A 27 8.83 -5.86 -4.14
CA PHE A 27 8.54 -6.82 -5.21
C PHE A 27 9.44 -6.62 -6.43
N LEU A 28 9.74 -5.37 -6.82
CA LEU A 28 10.68 -5.09 -7.90
C LEU A 28 12.09 -5.61 -7.59
N LYS A 29 12.56 -5.43 -6.35
CA LYS A 29 13.86 -5.96 -5.90
C LYS A 29 13.88 -7.49 -5.93
N ASP A 30 12.84 -8.12 -5.37
CA ASP A 30 12.74 -9.58 -5.31
C ASP A 30 12.66 -10.20 -6.71
N ALA A 31 11.86 -9.62 -7.61
CA ALA A 31 11.73 -10.08 -8.98
C ALA A 31 13.04 -9.96 -9.76
N ALA A 32 13.75 -8.85 -9.62
CA ALA A 32 15.03 -8.64 -10.27
C ALA A 32 16.11 -9.61 -9.76
N ALA A 33 16.17 -9.85 -8.44
CA ALA A 33 17.07 -10.82 -7.84
C ALA A 33 16.82 -12.25 -8.36
N LEU A 34 15.55 -12.64 -8.49
CA LEU A 34 15.17 -13.95 -9.04
C LEU A 34 15.51 -14.08 -10.54
N CYS A 35 15.48 -12.97 -11.28
CA CYS A 35 15.82 -12.94 -12.70
C CYS A 35 17.32 -12.72 -12.97
N GLY A 36 18.13 -12.44 -11.95
CA GLY A 36 19.56 -12.14 -12.10
C GLY A 36 19.83 -10.82 -12.83
N VAL A 37 18.97 -9.81 -12.64
CA VAL A 37 19.11 -8.48 -13.25
C VAL A 37 19.19 -7.38 -12.20
N GLU A 38 19.78 -6.24 -12.59
CA GLU A 38 19.87 -5.05 -11.73
C GLU A 38 18.51 -4.37 -11.55
N SER A 39 18.15 -4.05 -10.30
CA SER A 39 16.85 -3.43 -9.96
C SER A 39 16.89 -1.92 -9.75
N GLU A 40 18.06 -1.33 -9.52
CA GLU A 40 18.19 0.02 -8.97
C GLU A 40 17.42 1.05 -9.79
N ALA A 41 17.63 1.09 -11.11
CA ALA A 41 16.95 2.03 -11.99
C ALA A 41 15.42 1.89 -11.96
N ALA A 42 14.90 0.66 -11.89
CA ALA A 42 13.47 0.39 -11.84
C ALA A 42 12.85 0.77 -10.49
N VAL A 43 13.57 0.50 -9.39
CA VAL A 43 13.15 0.88 -8.04
C VAL A 43 13.13 2.39 -7.89
N GLN A 44 14.15 3.11 -8.38
CA GLN A 44 14.20 4.57 -8.35
C GLN A 44 13.08 5.19 -9.19
N ALA A 45 12.84 4.65 -10.39
CA ALA A 45 11.74 5.11 -11.24
C ALA A 45 10.37 4.90 -10.58
N GLU A 46 10.15 3.75 -9.92
CA GLU A 46 8.90 3.49 -9.20
C GLU A 46 8.77 4.39 -7.95
N ALA A 47 9.86 4.62 -7.20
CA ALA A 47 9.84 5.52 -6.04
C ALA A 47 9.46 6.95 -6.45
N ALA A 48 10.08 7.48 -7.52
CA ALA A 48 9.72 8.78 -8.09
C ALA A 48 8.25 8.81 -8.57
N HIS A 49 7.76 7.72 -9.17
CA HIS A 49 6.36 7.60 -9.56
C HIS A 49 5.40 7.62 -8.35
N GLN A 50 5.77 6.96 -7.26
CA GLN A 50 5.01 6.95 -6.02
C GLN A 50 4.95 8.35 -5.39
N GLU A 51 6.07 9.08 -5.33
CA GLU A 51 6.13 10.46 -4.86
C GLU A 51 5.24 11.39 -5.71
N GLU A 52 5.35 11.31 -7.04
CA GLU A 52 4.52 12.08 -7.96
C GLU A 52 3.03 11.75 -7.75
N MET A 53 2.69 10.48 -7.57
CA MET A 53 1.32 10.03 -7.30
C MET A 53 0.78 10.61 -5.99
N LEU A 54 1.57 10.54 -4.91
CA LEU A 54 1.21 11.07 -3.59
C LEU A 54 1.02 12.59 -3.61
N SER A 55 1.85 13.31 -4.38
CA SER A 55 1.74 14.77 -4.51
C SER A 55 0.35 15.25 -4.98
N ARG A 56 -0.36 14.42 -5.76
CA ARG A 56 -1.73 14.69 -6.25
C ARG A 56 -2.80 14.65 -5.14
N PHE A 57 -2.42 14.16 -3.96
CA PHE A 57 -3.23 14.06 -2.74
C PHE A 57 -2.69 14.97 -1.61
N ALA A 58 -1.79 15.89 -1.91
CA ALA A 58 -1.26 16.85 -0.93
C ALA A 58 -2.35 17.69 -0.24
N ASP A 59 -3.53 17.83 -0.86
CA ASP A 59 -4.69 18.50 -0.23
C ASP A 59 -5.28 17.75 0.97
N LEU A 60 -4.85 16.50 1.22
CA LEU A 60 -5.26 15.73 2.38
C LEU A 60 -4.39 15.97 3.62
N ALA A 61 -3.24 16.63 3.48
CA ALA A 61 -2.29 16.84 4.58
C ALA A 61 -2.92 17.50 5.81
N GLY A 62 -2.55 17.01 6.99
CA GLY A 62 -3.06 17.48 8.29
C GLY A 62 -4.51 17.11 8.59
N THR A 63 -5.21 16.40 7.70
CA THR A 63 -6.61 16.02 7.90
C THR A 63 -6.73 15.02 9.05
N ALA A 64 -7.68 15.29 9.96
CA ALA A 64 -8.03 14.36 11.01
C ALA A 64 -8.91 13.23 10.45
N VAL A 65 -8.48 11.98 10.58
CA VAL A 65 -9.18 10.81 10.08
C VAL A 65 -9.33 9.77 11.19
N ARG A 66 -10.29 8.86 11.03
CA ARG A 66 -10.37 7.63 11.81
C ARG A 66 -10.68 6.47 10.90
N PHE A 67 -10.08 5.34 11.17
CA PHE A 67 -10.41 4.10 10.49
C PHE A 67 -11.38 3.32 11.37
N ASP A 68 -12.26 2.52 10.76
CA ASP A 68 -13.00 1.52 11.52
C ASP A 68 -11.99 0.72 12.36
N ARG A 69 -12.28 0.48 13.64
CA ARG A 69 -11.53 -0.51 14.42
C ARG A 69 -11.89 -1.84 13.80
N LEU A 70 -11.13 -2.19 12.76
CA LEU A 70 -11.12 -3.43 11.98
C LEU A 70 -12.31 -4.32 12.35
N HIS A 71 -13.35 -4.32 11.52
CA HIS A 71 -14.48 -5.26 11.53
C HIS A 71 -14.08 -6.56 12.25
N PRO A 72 -14.88 -7.18 13.15
CA PRO A 72 -14.41 -8.27 14.03
C PRO A 72 -13.63 -9.44 13.39
N LEU A 73 -13.79 -9.67 12.08
CA LEU A 73 -13.02 -10.60 11.23
C LEU A 73 -11.61 -10.11 10.80
N LEU A 74 -11.26 -8.86 11.12
CA LEU A 74 -10.06 -8.13 10.70
C LEU A 74 -9.20 -7.66 11.88
N ARG A 75 -9.64 -7.91 13.13
CA ARG A 75 -8.74 -7.84 14.28
C ARG A 75 -7.56 -8.74 13.93
N GLU A 76 -6.41 -8.17 13.57
CA GLU A 76 -5.17 -8.84 13.13
C GLU A 76 -4.85 -8.90 11.62
N ASP A 77 -5.48 -8.13 10.72
CA ASP A 77 -4.88 -7.93 9.38
C ASP A 77 -3.69 -6.95 9.46
N ALA A 78 -2.53 -7.51 9.80
CA ALA A 78 -1.27 -6.79 9.88
C ALA A 78 -0.89 -6.10 8.55
N THR A 79 -1.39 -6.59 7.42
CA THR A 79 -1.10 -5.99 6.11
C THR A 79 -1.88 -4.69 5.93
N ALA A 80 -3.18 -4.71 6.23
CA ALA A 80 -4.01 -3.50 6.17
C ALA A 80 -3.51 -2.43 7.15
N ALA A 81 -3.09 -2.84 8.36
CA ALA A 81 -2.52 -1.93 9.35
C ALA A 81 -1.24 -1.23 8.84
N ARG A 82 -0.32 -1.97 8.23
CA ARG A 82 0.91 -1.42 7.65
C ARG A 82 0.65 -0.46 6.51
N VAL A 83 -0.35 -0.74 5.65
CA VAL A 83 -0.76 0.19 4.59
C VAL A 83 -1.36 1.47 5.19
N ILE A 84 -2.17 1.36 6.25
CA ILE A 84 -2.70 2.55 6.92
C ILE A 84 -1.55 3.38 7.45
N GLU A 85 -0.63 2.79 8.22
CA GLU A 85 0.54 3.46 8.79
C GLU A 85 1.37 4.17 7.71
N GLU A 86 1.80 3.43 6.69
CA GLU A 86 2.57 3.93 5.54
C GLU A 86 1.93 5.17 4.90
N ILE A 87 0.63 5.11 4.63
CA ILE A 87 -0.07 6.18 3.93
C ILE A 87 -0.38 7.36 4.85
N THR A 88 -0.67 7.10 6.12
CA THR A 88 -0.89 8.18 7.10
C THR A 88 0.38 8.97 7.36
N GLU A 89 1.53 8.30 7.41
CA GLU A 89 2.84 8.96 7.50
C GLU A 89 3.14 9.75 6.21
N ALA A 90 3.01 9.11 5.04
CA ALA A 90 3.34 9.73 3.75
C ALA A 90 2.49 10.98 3.41
N LEU A 91 1.28 11.07 3.94
CA LEU A 91 0.35 12.18 3.69
C LEU A 91 0.11 13.07 4.92
N ASP A 92 0.85 12.89 6.01
CA ASP A 92 0.65 13.62 7.28
C ASP A 92 -0.82 13.62 7.75
N LEU A 93 -1.46 12.46 7.73
CA LEU A 93 -2.83 12.30 8.22
C LEU A 93 -2.81 12.10 9.73
N ARG A 94 -3.73 12.77 10.44
CA ARG A 94 -3.83 12.64 11.90
C ARG A 94 -4.92 11.66 12.28
N ILE A 95 -4.54 10.52 12.85
CA ILE A 95 -5.51 9.54 13.34
C ILE A 95 -6.09 10.02 14.68
N THR A 96 -7.38 10.34 14.73
CA THR A 96 -8.06 10.83 15.94
C THR A 96 -9.50 10.31 16.01
N GLU A 97 -10.05 10.10 17.21
CA GLU A 97 -11.44 9.59 17.38
C GLU A 97 -12.51 10.52 16.78
N ALA A 98 -12.23 11.82 16.69
CA ALA A 98 -13.11 12.83 16.08
C ALA A 98 -12.90 13.02 14.55
N GLY A 99 -11.96 12.28 13.95
CA GLY A 99 -11.62 12.42 12.54
C GLY A 99 -12.71 11.92 11.59
N THR A 100 -12.64 12.34 10.32
CA THR A 100 -13.53 11.82 9.29
C THR A 100 -13.32 10.32 9.13
N TRP A 101 -14.42 9.57 9.11
CA TRP A 101 -14.35 8.12 8.96
C TRP A 101 -13.84 7.74 7.57
N LEU A 102 -12.87 6.83 7.53
CA LEU A 102 -12.31 6.24 6.33
C LEU A 102 -12.48 4.71 6.36
N PRO A 103 -12.85 4.09 5.22
CA PRO A 103 -12.88 2.64 5.13
C PRO A 103 -11.46 2.09 5.22
N ALA A 104 -11.28 1.02 6.02
CA ALA A 104 -10.04 0.27 6.04
C ALA A 104 -9.72 -0.30 4.64
N PRO A 105 -8.44 -0.44 4.29
CA PRO A 105 -8.03 -0.96 2.99
C PRO A 105 -8.21 -2.48 2.94
N TYR A 106 -9.46 -2.93 2.77
CA TYR A 106 -9.78 -4.35 2.63
C TYR A 106 -10.51 -4.65 1.30
N PRO A 107 -9.97 -5.55 0.46
CA PRO A 107 -8.63 -6.14 0.57
C PRO A 107 -7.53 -5.07 0.45
N ALA A 108 -6.34 -5.38 0.97
CA ALA A 108 -5.22 -4.44 0.93
C ALA A 108 -4.80 -4.10 -0.51
N PRO A 109 -4.46 -2.82 -0.81
CA PRO A 109 -4.16 -2.38 -2.15
C PRO A 109 -2.85 -3.01 -2.67
N VAL A 110 -2.94 -3.65 -3.83
CA VAL A 110 -1.78 -4.19 -4.53
C VAL A 110 -1.28 -3.17 -5.57
N GLY A 111 0.01 -2.86 -5.50
CA GLY A 111 0.67 -1.91 -6.40
C GLY A 111 0.33 -0.44 -6.09
N THR A 112 1.15 0.46 -6.64
CA THR A 112 0.92 1.91 -6.62
C THR A 112 -0.44 2.30 -7.20
N ALA A 113 -0.90 1.60 -8.25
CA ALA A 113 -2.24 1.82 -8.81
C ALA A 113 -3.38 1.44 -7.85
N GLY A 114 -3.19 0.39 -7.04
CA GLY A 114 -4.11 0.00 -5.98
C GLY A 114 -4.21 1.07 -4.90
N VAL A 115 -3.07 1.55 -4.43
CA VAL A 115 -2.96 2.64 -3.44
C VAL A 115 -3.64 3.91 -3.98
N ARG A 116 -3.36 4.28 -5.23
CA ARG A 116 -3.99 5.45 -5.88
C ARG A 116 -5.52 5.37 -5.88
N ARG A 117 -6.08 4.21 -6.24
CA ARG A 117 -7.55 4.01 -6.23
C ARG A 117 -8.13 4.12 -4.82
N MET A 118 -7.44 3.60 -3.82
CA MET A 118 -7.81 3.74 -2.42
C MET A 118 -7.80 5.21 -1.99
N LEU A 119 -6.74 5.96 -2.28
CA LEU A 119 -6.63 7.38 -1.96
C LEU A 119 -7.74 8.23 -2.58
N TYR A 120 -8.15 7.94 -3.82
CA TYR A 120 -9.32 8.61 -4.40
C TYR A 120 -10.61 8.37 -3.61
N ARG A 121 -10.82 7.15 -3.10
CA ARG A 121 -11.98 6.84 -2.25
C ARG A 121 -11.91 7.56 -0.92
N TRP A 122 -10.73 7.60 -0.30
CA TRP A 122 -10.52 8.34 0.95
C TRP A 122 -10.72 9.85 0.78
N ARG A 123 -10.14 10.45 -0.28
CA ARG A 123 -10.34 11.86 -0.63
C ARG A 123 -11.81 12.21 -0.82
N LYS A 124 -12.58 11.32 -1.47
CA LYS A 124 -14.03 11.49 -1.60
C LYS A 124 -14.72 11.47 -0.24
N ALA A 125 -14.42 10.48 0.61
CA ALA A 125 -15.00 10.35 1.95
C ALA A 125 -14.71 11.58 2.84
N ILE A 126 -13.46 12.07 2.82
CA ILE A 126 -13.04 13.29 3.53
C ILE A 126 -13.84 14.50 3.08
N ARG A 127 -14.08 14.64 1.78
CA ARG A 127 -14.84 15.77 1.21
C ARG A 127 -16.33 15.70 1.51
N THR A 128 -16.91 14.51 1.55
CA THR A 128 -18.35 14.32 1.86
C THR A 128 -18.66 14.30 3.34
N GLY A 129 -17.65 14.05 4.19
CA GLY A 129 -17.78 14.07 5.65
C GLY A 129 -17.38 15.39 6.31
N ARG A 130 -17.10 16.43 5.51
CA ARG A 130 -16.99 17.82 5.97
C ARG A 130 -18.35 18.51 5.99
#